data_AF-A0A535L6L4-F1
#
_entry.id   AF-A0A535L6L4-F1
#
_cell.length_a   1.000
_cell.length_b   1.000
_cell.length_c   1.000
_cell.angle_alpha   90.00
_cell.angle_beta   90.00
_cell.angle_gamma   90.00
#
_symmetry.space_group_name_H-M   'P 1'
#
loop_
_entity.id
_entity.type
_entity.pdbx_description
1 polymer ?
#
loop_
_entity_poly.entity_id
_entity_poly.type
_entity_poly.pdbx_seq_one_letter_code
_entity_poly.pdbx_strand_id
1 'polypeptide(L)'
;MAYEMTIRLTDEEYTALAAEAAKSGKRPETLLHDLVLQKLKPPQPTTRPLTDHELAEQLYHEGMLLNLATRKPLTPEEQAERERLAQVFAGGKPLSEMVIEDRGPY
;
A
#
# COMPACT_ATOMS: atom_id res chain seq x y z
N MET A 1 -15.98 -16.60 12.25
CA MET A 1 -14.54 -16.94 12.28
C MET A 1 -13.91 -16.07 13.35
N ALA A 2 -13.38 -16.65 14.43
CA ALA A 2 -12.58 -15.90 15.40
C ALA A 2 -11.13 -15.90 14.90
N TYR A 3 -10.63 -14.74 14.50
CA TYR A 3 -9.24 -14.59 14.08
C TYR A 3 -8.39 -14.31 15.32
N GLU A 4 -7.44 -15.19 15.60
CA GLU A 4 -6.49 -15.03 16.69
C GLU A 4 -5.20 -14.42 16.13
N MET A 5 -4.74 -13.31 16.72
CA MET A 5 -3.51 -12.62 16.31
C MET A 5 -2.57 -12.53 17.51
N THR A 6 -1.38 -13.13 17.39
CA THR A 6 -0.35 -13.06 18.43
C THR A 6 0.57 -11.86 18.19
N ILE A 7 0.51 -10.86 19.08
CA ILE A 7 1.42 -9.70 19.08
C ILE A 7 2.46 -9.91 20.18
N ARG A 8 3.75 -9.80 19.84
CA ARG A 8 4.83 -9.80 20.82
C ARG A 8 5.22 -8.37 21.12
N LEU A 9 5.11 -7.98 22.39
CA LEU A 9 5.54 -6.68 22.89
C LEU A 9 6.77 -6.88 23.76
N THR A 10 7.69 -5.93 23.72
CA THR A 10 8.74 -5.81 24.74
C THR A 10 8.15 -5.32 26.06
N ASP A 11 8.88 -5.52 27.16
CA ASP A 11 8.44 -5.07 28.48
C ASP A 11 8.20 -3.55 28.52
N GLU A 12 9.04 -2.77 27.81
CA GLU A 12 8.87 -1.32 27.70
C GLU A 12 7.56 -0.96 26.97
N GLU A 13 7.29 -1.58 25.82
CA GLU A 13 6.05 -1.36 25.07
C GLU A 13 4.81 -1.76 25.86
N TYR A 14 4.89 -2.87 26.61
CA TYR A 14 3.80 -3.31 27.47
C TYR A 14 3.55 -2.33 28.62
N THR A 15 4.60 -1.79 29.26
CA THR A 15 4.44 -0.81 30.34
C THR A 15 3.83 0.50 29.84
N ALA A 16 4.22 0.97 28.66
CA ALA A 16 3.63 2.15 28.02
C ALA A 16 2.15 1.92 27.69
N LEU A 17 1.82 0.75 27.12
CA LEU A 17 0.44 0.36 26.84
C LEU A 17 -0.40 0.27 28.13
N ALA A 18 0.14 -0.30 29.20
CA ALA A 18 -0.53 -0.42 30.49
C ALA A 18 -0.80 0.95 31.13
N ALA A 19 0.15 1.88 31.03
CA ALA A 19 -0.04 3.24 31.50
C ALA A 19 -1.15 3.97 30.72
N GLU A 20 -1.21 3.78 29.41
CA GLU A 20 -2.26 4.38 28.57
C GLU A 20 -3.64 3.74 28.81
N ALA A 21 -3.68 2.43 29.02
CA ALA A 21 -4.88 1.70 29.38
C ALA A 21 -5.43 2.14 30.75
N ALA A 22 -4.54 2.40 31.72
CA ALA A 22 -4.91 2.92 33.04
C ALA A 22 -5.55 4.31 32.95
N LYS A 23 -5.06 5.21 32.09
CA LYS A 23 -5.68 6.53 31.85
C LYS A 23 -7.10 6.42 31.28
N SER A 24 -7.33 5.41 30.45
CA SER A 24 -8.61 5.16 29.78
C SER A 24 -9.55 4.24 30.59
N GLY A 25 -9.11 3.72 31.73
CA GLY A 25 -9.87 2.75 32.54
C GLY A 25 -10.11 1.41 31.84
N LYS A 26 -9.34 1.08 30.80
CA LYS A 26 -9.46 -0.15 30.01
C LYS A 26 -8.37 -1.15 30.38
N ARG A 27 -8.56 -2.42 30.01
CA ARG A 27 -7.47 -3.40 30.03
C ARG A 27 -6.51 -3.15 28.85
N PRO A 28 -5.20 -3.38 29.01
CA PRO A 28 -4.21 -3.20 27.94
C PRO A 28 -4.59 -3.92 26.63
N GLU A 29 -5.12 -5.14 26.74
CA GLU A 29 -5.53 -5.97 25.60
C GLU A 29 -6.72 -5.37 24.85
N THR A 30 -7.68 -4.79 25.58
CA THR A 30 -8.85 -4.13 24.98
C THR A 30 -8.43 -2.87 24.23
N LEU A 31 -7.52 -2.08 24.82
CA LEU A 31 -7.01 -0.88 24.16
C LEU A 31 -6.17 -1.23 22.92
N LEU A 32 -5.34 -2.26 23.00
CA LEU A 32 -4.56 -2.77 21.86
C LEU A 32 -5.47 -3.28 20.74
N HIS A 33 -6.50 -4.04 21.08
CA HIS A 33 -7.48 -4.53 20.13
C HIS A 33 -8.22 -3.38 19.44
N ASP A 34 -8.66 -2.37 20.19
CA ASP A 34 -9.31 -1.18 19.62
C ASP A 34 -8.38 -0.42 18.66
N LEU A 35 -7.10 -0.26 19.02
CA LEU A 35 -6.08 0.37 18.16
C LEU A 35 -5.85 -0.42 16.87
N VAL A 36 -5.71 -1.73 16.97
CA VAL A 36 -5.53 -2.62 15.82
C VAL A 36 -6.76 -2.53 14.91
N LEU A 37 -7.97 -2.58 15.47
CA LEU A 37 -9.20 -2.43 14.70
C LEU A 37 -9.28 -1.09 13.97
N GLN A 38 -8.87 0.01 14.60
CA GLN A 38 -8.84 1.32 13.93
C GLN A 38 -7.83 1.37 12.79
N LYS A 39 -6.66 0.74 12.94
CA LYS A 39 -5.61 0.72 11.91
C LYS A 39 -5.93 -0.24 10.77
N LEU A 40 -6.60 -1.34 11.06
CA LEU A 40 -7.03 -2.34 10.08
C LEU A 40 -8.37 -2.01 9.43
N LYS A 41 -9.08 -0.98 9.91
CA LYS A 41 -10.35 -0.58 9.33
C LYS A 41 -10.10 -0.20 7.87
N PRO A 42 -10.69 -0.92 6.89
CA PRO A 42 -10.56 -0.50 5.51
C PRO A 42 -11.11 0.92 5.40
N PRO A 43 -10.47 1.80 4.61
CA PRO A 43 -10.96 3.15 4.39
C PRO A 43 -12.44 3.07 3.99
N GLN A 44 -13.29 3.88 4.63
CA GLN A 44 -14.70 3.89 4.29
C GLN A 44 -14.83 4.28 2.82
N PRO A 45 -15.66 3.57 2.03
CA PRO A 45 -15.83 3.89 0.63
C PRO A 45 -16.34 5.32 0.51
N THR A 46 -15.60 6.16 -0.20
CA THR A 46 -15.98 7.56 -0.41
C THR A 46 -17.26 7.60 -1.24
N THR A 47 -18.23 8.40 -0.83
CA THR A 47 -19.49 8.62 -1.57
C THR A 47 -19.29 9.39 -2.88
N ARG A 48 -18.07 9.88 -3.14
CA ARG A 48 -17.69 10.55 -4.38
C ARG A 48 -16.81 9.64 -5.24
N PRO A 49 -16.83 9.81 -6.57
CA PRO A 49 -15.83 9.19 -7.45
C PRO A 49 -14.42 9.58 -7.00
N LEU A 50 -13.51 8.61 -7.08
CA LEU A 50 -12.09 8.81 -6.80
C LEU A 50 -11.51 9.77 -7.84
N THR A 51 -10.59 10.62 -7.41
CA THR A 51 -9.70 11.34 -8.32
C THR A 51 -8.64 10.40 -8.89
N ASP A 52 -8.05 10.76 -10.02
CA ASP A 52 -6.98 9.98 -10.66
C ASP A 52 -5.82 9.67 -9.69
N HIS A 53 -5.50 10.62 -8.80
CA HIS A 53 -4.45 10.42 -7.81
C HIS A 53 -4.84 9.39 -6.75
N GLU A 54 -6.07 9.46 -6.23
CA GLU A 54 -6.57 8.54 -5.21
C GLU A 54 -6.66 7.11 -5.78
N LEU A 55 -7.07 6.97 -7.04
CA LEU A 55 -7.07 5.69 -7.74
C LEU A 55 -5.64 5.13 -7.89
N ALA A 56 -4.68 5.96 -8.30
CA ALA A 56 -3.29 5.53 -8.43
C ALA A 56 -2.71 5.06 -7.09
N GLU A 57 -2.98 5.78 -6.00
CA GLU A 57 -2.56 5.39 -4.64
C GLU A 57 -3.14 4.04 -4.22
N GLN A 58 -4.44 3.84 -4.47
CA GLN A 58 -5.08 2.57 -4.16
C GLN A 58 -4.42 1.41 -4.94
N LEU A 59 -4.22 1.57 -6.24
CA LEU A 59 -3.57 0.55 -7.08
C LEU A 59 -2.12 0.28 -6.68
N TYR A 60 -1.40 1.29 -6.19
CA TYR A 60 -0.06 1.11 -5.64
C TYR A 60 -0.07 0.27 -4.36
N HIS A 61 -0.99 0.55 -3.44
CA HIS A 61 -1.12 -0.24 -2.20
C HIS A 61 -1.61 -1.68 -2.45
N GLU A 62 -2.39 -1.89 -3.51
CA GLU A 62 -2.80 -3.22 -3.98
C GLU A 62 -1.69 -3.96 -4.73
N GLY A 63 -0.55 -3.32 -5.00
CA GLY A 63 0.59 -3.90 -5.72
C GLY A 63 0.40 -3.97 -7.24
N MET A 64 -0.67 -3.37 -7.77
CA MET A 64 -0.93 -3.29 -9.21
C MET A 64 -0.01 -2.27 -9.90
N LEU A 65 0.42 -1.24 -9.16
CA LEU A 65 1.44 -0.29 -9.61
C LEU A 65 2.74 -0.48 -8.84
N LEU A 66 3.85 -0.47 -9.57
CA LEU A 66 5.18 -0.55 -8.97
C LEU A 66 5.60 0.73 -8.27
N ASN A 67 5.15 1.90 -8.75
CA ASN A 67 5.54 3.22 -8.23
C ASN A 67 4.41 4.24 -8.46
N LEU A 68 4.36 5.27 -7.61
CA LEU A 68 3.50 6.44 -7.78
C LEU A 68 4.24 7.56 -8.51
N ALA A 69 3.59 8.15 -9.50
CA ALA A 69 4.13 9.32 -10.19
C ALA A 69 4.24 10.49 -9.20
N THR A 70 5.47 11.01 -9.03
CA THR A 70 5.69 12.23 -8.23
C THR A 70 5.79 13.45 -9.13
N ARG A 71 5.52 14.65 -8.59
CA ARG A 71 5.73 15.92 -9.31
C ARG A 71 7.21 16.31 -9.41
N LYS A 72 8.14 15.43 -9.05
CA LYS A 72 9.57 15.70 -9.17
C LYS A 72 9.95 15.62 -10.65
N PRO A 73 10.78 16.56 -11.13
CA PRO A 73 11.36 16.42 -12.46
C PRO A 73 12.22 15.15 -12.51
N LEU A 74 12.28 14.53 -13.67
CA LEU A 74 13.19 13.40 -13.91
C LEU A 74 14.63 13.90 -13.77
N THR A 75 15.46 13.07 -13.16
CA THR A 75 16.92 13.25 -13.20
C THR A 75 17.43 13.07 -14.64
N PRO A 76 18.59 13.63 -14.99
CA PRO A 76 19.18 13.42 -16.32
C PRO A 76 19.35 11.94 -16.69
N GLU A 77 19.68 11.09 -15.72
CA GLU A 77 19.83 9.65 -15.90
C GLU A 77 18.48 8.97 -16.19
N GLU A 78 17.43 9.30 -15.43
CA GLU A 78 16.07 8.78 -15.67
C GLU A 78 15.51 9.25 -17.01
N GLN A 79 15.81 10.49 -17.41
CA GLN A 79 15.42 11.03 -18.71
C GLN A 79 16.11 10.26 -19.85
N ALA A 80 17.42 10.00 -19.74
CA ALA A 80 18.17 9.24 -20.73
C ALA A 80 17.68 7.79 -20.85
N GLU A 81 17.40 7.12 -19.73
CA GLU A 81 16.85 5.76 -19.75
C GLU A 81 15.43 5.76 -20.33
N ARG A 82 14.59 6.75 -20.01
CA ARG A 82 13.26 6.89 -20.61
C ARG A 82 13.34 7.06 -22.12
N GLU A 83 14.26 7.87 -22.62
CA GLU A 83 14.49 8.06 -24.06
C GLU A 83 14.98 6.78 -24.73
N ARG A 84 15.92 6.06 -24.10
CA ARG A 84 16.39 4.76 -24.57
C ARG A 84 15.23 3.75 -24.66
N LEU A 85 14.42 3.62 -23.60
CA LEU A 85 13.26 2.73 -23.59
C LEU A 85 12.24 3.15 -24.64
N ALA A 86 11.97 4.45 -24.78
CA ALA A 86 11.08 4.96 -25.82
C ALA A 86 11.57 4.53 -27.21
N GLN A 87 12.86 4.61 -27.51
CA GLN A 87 13.41 4.13 -28.78
C GLN A 87 13.28 2.61 -28.96
N VAL A 88 13.53 1.83 -27.90
CA VAL A 88 13.38 0.37 -27.91
C VAL A 88 11.93 -0.05 -28.19
N PHE A 89 10.96 0.68 -27.65
CA PHE A 89 9.53 0.34 -27.76
C PHE A 89 8.78 1.12 -28.85
N ALA A 90 9.37 2.16 -29.44
CA ALA A 90 8.75 3.00 -30.49
C ALA A 90 8.47 2.26 -31.81
N GLY A 91 9.07 1.08 -32.02
CA GLY A 91 8.88 0.26 -33.21
C GLY A 91 8.04 -1.01 -33.00
N GLY A 92 7.44 -1.20 -31.82
CA GLY A 92 6.68 -2.40 -31.49
C GLY A 92 5.27 -2.41 -32.06
N LYS A 93 4.71 -3.61 -32.25
CA LYS A 93 3.28 -3.80 -32.52
C LYS A 93 2.44 -3.06 -31.46
N PRO A 94 1.28 -2.48 -31.81
CA PRO A 94 0.42 -1.80 -30.84
C PRO A 94 0.10 -2.73 -29.65
N LEU A 95 -0.13 -2.18 -28.46
CA LEU A 95 -0.46 -2.95 -27.25
C LEU A 95 -1.59 -3.97 -27.48
N SER A 96 -2.52 -3.68 -28.39
CA SER A 96 -3.60 -4.58 -28.83
C SER A 96 -3.13 -5.86 -29.52
N GLU A 97 -1.90 -5.88 -30.02
CA GLU A 97 -1.26 -7.02 -30.70
C GLU A 97 -0.20 -7.71 -29.81
N MET A 98 0.06 -7.19 -28.61
CA MET A 98 1.02 -7.76 -27.68
C MET A 98 0.37 -8.93 -26.93
N VAL A 99 0.73 -10.16 -27.30
CA VAL A 99 0.26 -11.37 -26.60
C VAL A 99 1.05 -11.51 -25.30
N ILE A 100 0.42 -11.16 -24.17
CA ILE A 100 0.95 -11.48 -22.84
C ILE A 100 0.60 -12.95 -22.58
N GLU A 101 1.54 -13.85 -22.81
CA GLU A 101 1.39 -15.24 -22.39
C GLU A 101 1.43 -15.30 -20.87
N ASP A 102 0.27 -15.53 -20.25
CA ASP A 102 0.15 -15.87 -18.83
C ASP A 102 0.74 -17.26 -18.62
N ARG A 103 2.07 -17.32 -18.48
CA ARG A 103 2.77 -18.51 -18.04
C ARG A 103 2.61 -18.62 -16.53
N GLY A 104 1.43 -19.08 -16.12
CA GLY A 104 1.16 -19.50 -14.75
C GLY A 104 2.18 -20.55 -14.26
N PRO A 105 2.27 -20.77 -12.94
CA PRO A 105 3.31 -21.62 -12.37
C PRO A 105 3.06 -23.09 -12.77
N TYR A 106 4.07 -23.70 -13.38
CA TYR A 106 4.26 -25.15 -13.40
C TYR A 106 4.63 -25.65 -12.01
#